data_AF-C2E710-F1
#
_entry.id   AF-C2E710-F1
#
_cell.length_a   1.000
_cell.length_b   1.000
_cell.length_c   1.000
_cell.angle_alpha   90.00
_cell.angle_beta   90.00
_cell.angle_gamma   90.00
#
_symmetry.space_group_name_H-M   'P 1'
#
loop_
_entity.id
_entity.type
_entity.pdbx_description
1 polymer ?
#
loop_
_entity_poly.entity_id
_entity_poly.type
_entity_poly.pdbx_seq_one_letter_code
_entity_poly.pdbx_strand_id
1 'polypeptide(L)'
;MSEYKRKFTNSEKRHKLAKFNSVYYEGDPENWKVSRLPNWMNFYGYELDKELQGKSPKYYRQFKQGTIVMIDYGVPIGNELGGRHFGVVLSNNDTKFKRKIMVVPLSSHYHKGYIDLGYDLMQGITKLIQNRVIELNETVDSLIERLIQFKNSNNGKTFTFTIQEINFIQANNIDGSLIFKEENSFNIEKRDPDFEKLIYQIKATDSWEKYPNIFKYVSFFDTIFSFQKEIFEGIEYGKNMVKQLNELLRKFQKYNKQSFAVISDVKTVSKLKVAKLSHFTISGNTYISNKALTKIKEEVIKTIE
;
A
#
# COMPACT_ATOMS: atom_id res chain seq x y z
N MET A 1 -13.69 16.08 38.26
CA MET A 1 -14.25 14.98 37.43
C MET A 1 -15.22 14.20 38.28
N SER A 2 -16.49 14.06 37.87
CA SER A 2 -17.51 13.36 38.65
C SER A 2 -17.31 11.84 38.55
N GLU A 3 -17.13 11.14 39.67
CA GLU A 3 -17.19 9.68 39.71
C GLU A 3 -18.63 9.23 39.47
N TYR A 4 -18.92 8.82 38.23
CA TYR A 4 -20.23 8.28 37.89
C TYR A 4 -20.33 6.81 38.37
N LYS A 5 -20.77 6.60 39.61
CA LYS A 5 -20.84 5.27 40.25
C LYS A 5 -22.09 4.44 39.92
N ARG A 6 -23.07 5.00 39.20
CA ARG A 6 -24.33 4.29 38.88
C ARG A 6 -24.09 3.16 37.88
N LYS A 7 -24.49 1.93 38.26
CA LYS A 7 -24.60 0.78 37.36
C LYS A 7 -26.04 0.61 36.90
N PHE A 8 -26.26 0.44 35.60
CA PHE A 8 -27.60 0.20 35.04
C PHE A 8 -27.94 -1.30 35.07
N THR A 9 -29.19 -1.61 35.42
CA THR A 9 -29.78 -2.95 35.28
C THR A 9 -29.92 -3.34 33.81
N ASN A 10 -30.07 -4.63 33.53
CA ASN A 10 -30.29 -5.11 32.16
C ASN A 10 -31.58 -4.54 31.54
N SER A 11 -32.63 -4.34 32.34
CA SER A 11 -33.89 -3.72 31.89
C SER A 11 -33.66 -2.27 31.45
N GLU A 12 -32.99 -1.46 32.27
CA GLU A 12 -32.66 -0.07 31.92
C GLU A 12 -31.78 0.02 30.66
N LYS A 13 -30.80 -0.89 30.51
CA LYS A 13 -29.96 -0.97 29.31
C LYS A 13 -30.80 -1.26 28.05
N ARG A 14 -31.70 -2.24 28.12
CA ARG A 14 -32.62 -2.57 27.01
C ARG A 14 -33.52 -1.39 26.66
N HIS A 15 -34.11 -0.72 27.67
CA HIS A 15 -34.98 0.44 27.44
C HIS A 15 -34.23 1.59 26.77
N LYS A 16 -32.99 1.89 27.21
CA LYS A 16 -32.14 2.91 26.56
C LYS A 16 -31.77 2.55 25.13
N LEU A 17 -31.51 1.27 24.86
CA LEU A 17 -31.20 0.78 23.53
C LEU A 17 -32.43 0.79 22.59
N ALA A 18 -33.65 0.65 23.12
CA ALA A 18 -34.87 0.59 22.32
C ALA A 18 -35.07 1.80 21.40
N LYS A 19 -34.82 3.02 21.90
CA LYS A 19 -34.90 4.25 21.08
C LYS A 19 -33.91 4.22 19.91
N PHE A 20 -32.70 3.74 20.17
CA PHE A 20 -31.68 3.61 19.14
C PHE A 20 -32.04 2.50 18.14
N ASN A 21 -32.57 1.37 18.61
CA ASN A 21 -33.01 0.26 17.76
C ASN A 21 -34.10 0.69 16.77
N SER A 22 -35.07 1.50 17.18
CA SER A 22 -36.09 2.03 16.26
C SER A 22 -35.42 2.84 15.13
N VAL A 23 -34.50 3.77 15.44
CA VAL A 23 -33.76 4.52 14.41
C VAL A 23 -32.91 3.59 13.52
N TYR A 24 -32.31 2.55 14.09
CA TYR A 24 -31.43 1.64 13.38
C TYR A 24 -32.16 0.69 12.42
N TYR A 25 -33.29 0.11 12.84
CA TYR A 25 -34.03 -0.89 12.08
C TYR A 25 -35.20 -0.31 11.26
N GLU A 26 -35.81 0.76 11.73
CA GLU A 26 -37.05 1.34 11.16
C GLU A 26 -36.81 2.72 10.52
N GLY A 27 -35.61 3.28 10.67
CA GLY A 27 -35.24 4.55 10.05
C GLY A 27 -35.25 4.49 8.52
N ASP A 28 -35.47 5.64 7.88
CA ASP A 28 -35.45 5.76 6.42
C ASP A 28 -34.07 5.33 5.85
N PRO A 29 -33.99 4.26 5.05
CA PRO A 29 -32.73 3.76 4.49
C PRO A 29 -32.10 4.73 3.48
N GLU A 30 -32.85 5.65 2.89
CA GLU A 30 -32.29 6.67 1.99
C GLU A 30 -31.60 7.82 2.76
N ASN A 31 -31.90 7.97 4.06
CA ASN A 31 -31.19 8.91 4.90
C ASN A 31 -29.73 8.52 5.07
N TRP A 32 -28.81 9.43 4.72
CA TRP A 32 -27.37 9.13 4.73
C TRP A 32 -26.82 8.71 6.11
N LYS A 33 -27.42 9.20 7.21
CA LYS A 33 -27.01 8.83 8.56
C LYS A 33 -27.46 7.39 8.84
N VAL A 34 -28.73 7.08 8.59
CA VAL A 34 -29.32 5.75 8.80
C VAL A 34 -28.60 4.69 7.97
N SER A 35 -28.39 4.92 6.66
CA SER A 35 -27.70 3.97 5.78
C SER A 35 -26.25 3.67 6.19
N ARG A 36 -25.62 4.55 6.95
CA ARG A 36 -24.24 4.37 7.45
C ARG A 36 -24.16 3.87 8.88
N LEU A 37 -25.27 3.87 9.63
CA LEU A 37 -25.31 3.38 11.01
C LEU A 37 -24.77 1.94 11.16
N PRO A 38 -25.10 0.97 10.28
CA PRO A 38 -24.56 -0.40 10.39
C PRO A 38 -23.04 -0.45 10.41
N ASN A 39 -22.39 0.29 9.49
CA ASN A 39 -20.93 0.34 9.40
C ASN A 39 -20.32 1.03 10.63
N TRP A 40 -20.91 2.14 11.06
CA TRP A 40 -20.44 2.89 12.22
C TRP A 40 -20.54 2.07 13.51
N MET A 41 -21.67 1.39 13.73
CA MET A 41 -21.88 0.52 14.89
C MET A 41 -20.95 -0.68 14.88
N ASN A 42 -20.78 -1.34 13.73
CA ASN A 42 -19.89 -2.48 13.62
C ASN A 42 -18.44 -2.06 13.95
N PHE A 43 -17.97 -0.95 13.38
CA PHE A 43 -16.65 -0.40 13.71
C PHE A 43 -16.51 -0.08 15.20
N TYR A 44 -17.49 0.65 15.77
CA TYR A 44 -17.43 1.07 17.17
C TYR A 44 -17.44 -0.14 18.11
N GLY A 45 -18.34 -1.10 17.90
CA GLY A 45 -18.43 -2.31 18.71
C GLY A 45 -17.16 -3.16 18.62
N TYR A 46 -16.61 -3.33 17.41
CA TYR A 46 -15.39 -4.09 17.18
C TYR A 46 -14.15 -3.48 17.86
N GLU A 47 -13.94 -2.17 17.71
CA GLU A 47 -12.79 -1.50 18.33
C GLU A 47 -12.95 -1.39 19.86
N LEU A 48 -14.18 -1.20 20.36
CA LEU A 48 -14.45 -1.20 21.80
C LEU A 48 -14.23 -2.58 22.42
N ASP A 49 -14.70 -3.67 21.78
CA ASP A 49 -14.46 -5.04 22.24
C ASP A 49 -12.97 -5.36 22.32
N LYS A 50 -12.20 -4.99 21.28
CA LYS A 50 -10.74 -5.09 21.30
C LYS A 50 -10.11 -4.33 22.45
N GLU A 51 -10.56 -3.10 22.72
CA GLU A 51 -10.04 -2.28 23.81
C GLU A 51 -10.29 -2.96 25.16
N LEU A 52 -11.50 -3.45 25.39
CA LEU A 52 -11.87 -4.14 26.63
C LEU A 52 -11.12 -5.46 26.83
N GLN A 53 -10.77 -6.16 25.75
CA GLN A 53 -9.96 -7.37 25.79
C GLN A 53 -8.45 -7.09 25.87
N GLY A 54 -8.00 -5.83 25.92
CA GLY A 54 -6.59 -5.47 25.93
C GLY A 54 -5.86 -5.76 24.61
N LYS A 55 -6.60 -5.92 23.51
CA LYS A 55 -6.10 -6.24 22.16
C LYS A 55 -5.91 -5.01 21.27
N SER A 56 -6.01 -3.80 21.83
CA SER A 56 -5.70 -2.58 21.08
C SER A 56 -4.24 -2.56 20.60
N PRO A 57 -3.94 -1.95 19.44
CA PRO A 57 -2.57 -1.80 18.97
C PRO A 57 -1.69 -1.09 20.02
N LYS A 58 -0.49 -1.65 20.25
CA LYS A 58 0.53 -1.04 21.12
C LYS A 58 1.16 0.19 20.47
N TYR A 59 1.29 0.18 19.15
CA TYR A 59 1.89 1.25 18.36
C TYR A 59 0.94 1.71 17.27
N TYR A 60 0.95 3.01 17.01
CA TYR A 60 0.16 3.69 16.00
C TYR A 60 1.07 4.36 14.99
N ARG A 61 0.56 4.60 13.79
CA ARG A 61 1.28 5.42 12.80
C ARG A 61 1.52 6.82 13.38
N GLN A 62 2.72 7.33 13.18
CA GLN A 62 3.05 8.71 13.45
C GLN A 62 2.72 9.55 12.22
N PHE A 63 2.02 10.66 12.41
CA PHE A 63 1.69 11.63 11.36
C PHE A 63 2.45 12.94 11.61
N LYS A 64 3.05 13.48 10.56
CA LYS A 64 3.63 14.83 10.62
C LYS A 64 2.51 15.87 10.50
N GLN A 65 2.76 17.07 11.02
CA GLN A 65 1.84 18.19 10.83
C GLN A 65 1.69 18.48 9.33
N GLY A 66 0.48 18.80 8.88
CA GLY A 66 0.16 19.04 7.47
C GLY A 66 -0.08 17.76 6.65
N THR A 67 0.11 16.56 7.21
CA THR A 67 -0.24 15.32 6.53
C THR A 67 -1.76 15.26 6.27
N ILE A 68 -2.15 14.84 5.06
CA ILE A 68 -3.52 14.52 4.70
C ILE A 68 -3.83 13.10 5.15
N VAL A 69 -4.93 12.93 5.89
CA VAL A 69 -5.45 11.63 6.33
C VAL A 69 -6.91 11.49 5.93
N MET A 70 -7.28 10.33 5.39
CA MET A 70 -8.68 9.98 5.18
C MET A 70 -9.23 9.42 6.49
N ILE A 71 -10.26 10.05 7.05
CA ILE A 71 -10.83 9.70 8.34
C ILE A 71 -12.29 9.31 8.17
N ASP A 72 -12.71 8.26 8.85
CA ASP A 72 -14.13 7.98 9.06
C ASP A 72 -14.62 8.69 10.32
N TYR A 73 -15.36 9.79 10.13
CA TYR A 73 -15.95 10.56 11.23
C TYR A 73 -17.19 9.87 11.82
N GLY A 74 -17.67 8.79 11.21
CA GLY A 74 -18.85 8.04 11.67
C GLY A 74 -20.16 8.75 11.36
N VAL A 75 -21.20 8.42 12.13
CA VAL A 75 -22.51 9.09 12.05
C VAL A 75 -22.61 10.10 13.20
N PRO A 76 -22.40 11.40 12.95
CA PRO A 76 -22.40 12.40 14.00
C PRO A 76 -23.80 12.99 14.25
N ILE A 77 -23.92 13.73 15.34
CA ILE A 77 -25.15 14.42 15.74
C ILE A 77 -25.14 15.85 15.16
N GLY A 78 -26.32 16.39 14.84
CA GLY A 78 -26.45 17.73 14.29
C GLY A 78 -25.71 17.91 12.96
N ASN A 79 -25.03 19.05 12.83
CA ASN A 79 -24.34 19.51 11.62
C ASN A 79 -22.84 19.23 11.60
N GLU A 80 -22.32 18.46 12.55
CA GLU A 80 -20.93 18.00 12.52
C GLU A 80 -20.62 17.22 11.22
N LEU A 81 -19.41 17.39 10.71
CA LEU A 81 -18.93 16.64 9.56
C LEU A 81 -18.83 15.15 9.90
N GLY A 82 -19.57 14.35 9.12
CA GLY A 82 -19.70 12.90 9.26
C GLY A 82 -19.30 12.14 8.01
N GLY A 83 -19.21 10.81 8.14
CA GLY A 83 -18.75 9.93 7.07
C GLY A 83 -17.26 10.06 6.78
N ARG A 84 -16.84 9.59 5.61
CA ARG A 84 -15.43 9.51 5.21
C ARG A 84 -14.99 10.78 4.50
N HIS A 85 -14.11 11.54 5.13
CA HIS A 85 -13.56 12.77 4.57
C HIS A 85 -12.05 12.87 4.82
N PHE A 86 -11.36 13.60 3.94
CA PHE A 86 -9.99 13.99 4.22
C PHE A 86 -9.94 14.96 5.40
N GLY A 87 -8.82 14.96 6.10
CA GLY A 87 -8.48 15.96 7.11
C GLY A 87 -6.97 16.23 7.09
N VAL A 88 -6.60 17.43 7.52
CA VAL A 88 -5.22 17.84 7.71
C VAL A 88 -4.83 17.62 9.15
N VAL A 89 -3.71 16.93 9.39
CA VAL A 89 -3.17 16.75 10.75
C VAL A 89 -2.60 18.07 11.28
N LEU A 90 -3.11 18.52 12.43
CA LEU A 90 -2.66 19.72 13.13
C LEU A 90 -1.68 19.42 14.27
N SER A 91 -1.64 18.18 14.77
CA SER A 91 -0.71 17.78 15.83
C SER A 91 0.75 17.92 15.37
N ASN A 92 1.56 18.66 16.14
CA ASN A 92 2.98 18.90 15.86
C ASN A 92 3.93 17.89 16.53
N ASN A 93 3.49 17.21 17.59
CA ASN A 93 4.30 16.34 18.43
C ASN A 93 3.76 14.90 18.47
N ASP A 94 3.18 14.43 17.36
CA ASP A 94 2.63 13.08 17.30
C ASP A 94 3.73 12.02 17.47
N THR A 95 3.41 10.88 18.10
CA THR A 95 4.35 9.76 18.31
C THR A 95 3.66 8.43 18.06
N LYS A 96 4.44 7.36 17.94
CA LYS A 96 3.90 6.00 17.79
C LYS A 96 3.05 5.52 18.99
N PHE A 97 3.15 6.19 20.14
CA PHE A 97 2.41 5.83 21.35
C PHE A 97 1.12 6.65 21.52
N LYS A 98 1.03 7.80 20.84
CA LYS A 98 -0.19 8.62 20.84
C LYS A 98 -1.27 7.94 20.02
N ARG A 99 -2.43 7.71 20.63
CA ARG A 99 -3.58 7.01 20.02
C ARG A 99 -4.51 7.93 19.23
N LYS A 100 -4.36 9.25 19.39
CA LYS A 100 -5.21 10.27 18.77
C LYS A 100 -4.38 11.40 18.16
N ILE A 101 -4.96 12.07 17.18
CA ILE A 101 -4.40 13.24 16.51
C ILE A 101 -5.46 14.33 16.43
N MET A 102 -5.04 15.59 16.48
CA MET A 102 -5.88 16.74 16.16
C MET A 102 -5.88 16.95 14.66
N VAL A 103 -7.06 17.15 14.08
CA VAL A 103 -7.25 17.31 12.65
C VAL A 103 -8.25 18.43 12.36
N VAL A 104 -8.07 19.07 11.22
CA VAL A 104 -9.13 19.88 10.60
C VAL A 104 -9.69 19.11 9.40
N PRO A 105 -11.00 18.83 9.35
CA PRO A 105 -11.58 18.17 8.19
C PRO A 105 -11.56 19.03 6.92
N LEU A 106 -11.60 18.38 5.77
CA LEU A 106 -11.68 19.01 4.45
C LEU A 106 -13.03 18.74 3.79
N SER A 107 -13.58 19.77 3.15
CA SER A 107 -14.78 19.73 2.32
C SER A 107 -14.44 20.09 0.87
N SER A 108 -15.18 19.51 -0.07
CA SER A 108 -15.16 19.92 -1.49
C SER A 108 -16.22 20.98 -1.83
N HIS A 109 -17.03 21.38 -0.84
CA HIS A 109 -18.07 22.39 -0.97
C HIS A 109 -17.80 23.55 -0.02
N TYR A 110 -17.86 24.76 -0.56
CA TYR A 110 -17.75 25.98 0.20
C TYR A 110 -18.97 26.19 1.09
N HIS A 111 -18.72 26.65 2.32
CA HIS A 111 -19.73 27.18 3.24
C HIS A 111 -19.16 28.41 3.92
N LYS A 112 -20.03 29.31 4.40
CA LYS A 112 -19.60 30.50 5.15
C LYS A 112 -18.79 30.07 6.38
N GLY A 113 -17.61 30.67 6.56
CA GLY A 113 -16.68 30.33 7.63
C GLY A 113 -15.69 29.20 7.30
N TYR A 114 -15.79 28.56 6.13
CA TYR A 114 -14.76 27.62 5.69
C TYR A 114 -13.59 28.37 5.05
N ILE A 115 -12.39 27.81 5.22
CA ILE A 115 -11.17 28.41 4.68
C ILE A 115 -10.83 27.77 3.36
N ASP A 116 -10.83 28.59 2.30
CA ASP A 116 -10.42 28.16 0.97
C ASP A 116 -8.92 27.82 0.94
N LEU A 117 -8.61 26.58 0.57
CA LEU A 117 -7.26 26.06 0.34
C LEU A 117 -6.95 25.92 -1.17
N GLY A 118 -7.85 26.37 -2.04
CA GLY A 118 -7.75 26.21 -3.49
C GLY A 118 -7.52 24.76 -3.86
N TYR A 119 -6.46 24.52 -4.63
CA TYR A 119 -6.07 23.20 -5.13
C TYR A 119 -4.94 22.55 -4.34
N ASP A 120 -4.66 22.97 -3.10
CA ASP A 120 -3.56 22.43 -2.29
C ASP A 120 -3.61 20.90 -2.13
N LEU A 121 -4.79 20.34 -1.84
CA LEU A 121 -4.96 18.89 -1.76
C LEU A 121 -4.60 18.21 -3.09
N MET A 122 -5.09 18.76 -4.20
CA MET A 122 -4.84 18.24 -5.55
C MET A 122 -3.34 18.27 -5.86
N GLN A 123 -2.66 19.38 -5.60
CA GLN A 123 -1.21 19.53 -5.79
C GLN A 123 -0.43 18.50 -4.97
N GLY A 124 -0.83 18.28 -3.71
CA GLY A 124 -0.24 17.25 -2.87
C GLY A 124 -0.40 15.84 -3.46
N ILE A 125 -1.57 15.50 -4.00
CA ILE A 125 -1.81 14.21 -4.64
C ILE A 125 -1.02 14.09 -5.95
N THR A 126 -0.93 15.15 -6.76
CA THR A 126 -0.12 15.18 -7.98
C THR A 126 1.35 14.92 -7.66
N LYS A 127 1.88 15.54 -6.61
CA LYS A 127 3.25 15.28 -6.13
C LYS A 127 3.45 13.83 -5.69
N LEU A 128 2.47 13.25 -4.99
CA LEU A 128 2.49 11.83 -4.64
C LEU A 128 2.58 10.96 -5.91
N ILE A 129 1.74 11.21 -6.91
CA ILE A 129 1.74 10.47 -8.18
C ILE A 129 3.09 10.59 -8.87
N GLN A 130 3.63 11.81 -9.00
CA GLN A 130 4.95 12.05 -9.60
C GLN A 130 6.05 11.26 -8.89
N ASN A 131 6.08 11.28 -7.55
CA ASN A 131 7.05 10.50 -6.79
C ASN A 131 6.94 9.00 -7.06
N ARG A 132 5.71 8.46 -7.15
CA ARG A 132 5.49 7.04 -7.46
C ARG A 132 5.87 6.66 -8.89
N VAL A 133 5.76 7.59 -9.84
CA VAL A 133 6.25 7.39 -11.21
C VAL A 133 7.79 7.39 -11.24
N ILE A 134 8.44 8.28 -10.50
CA ILE A 134 9.90 8.31 -10.37
C ILE A 134 10.41 6.98 -9.79
N GLU A 135 9.82 6.50 -8.68
CA GLU A 135 10.18 5.22 -8.07
C GLU A 135 10.01 4.04 -9.03
N LEU A 136 8.97 4.06 -9.87
CA LEU A 136 8.77 3.05 -10.91
C LEU A 136 9.86 3.11 -11.98
N ASN A 137 10.22 4.31 -12.44
CA ASN A 137 11.31 4.48 -13.41
C ASN A 137 12.64 3.99 -12.84
N GLU A 138 12.98 4.37 -11.60
CA GLU A 138 14.18 3.88 -10.90
C GLU A 138 14.21 2.34 -10.82
N THR A 139 13.05 1.72 -10.57
CA THR A 139 12.92 0.26 -10.58
C THR A 139 13.21 -0.31 -11.97
N VAL A 140 12.64 0.27 -13.02
CA VAL A 140 12.86 -0.17 -14.41
C VAL A 140 14.33 -0.01 -14.81
N ASP A 141 14.93 1.15 -14.52
CA ASP A 141 16.34 1.44 -14.81
C ASP A 141 17.25 0.42 -14.13
N SER A 142 16.99 0.11 -12.84
CA SER A 142 17.77 -0.91 -12.11
C SER A 142 17.68 -2.30 -12.76
N LEU A 143 16.53 -2.69 -13.31
CA LEU A 143 16.37 -3.98 -13.99
C LEU A 143 17.13 -4.00 -15.32
N ILE A 144 17.09 -2.88 -16.07
CA ILE A 144 17.83 -2.72 -17.33
C ILE A 144 19.34 -2.79 -17.06
N GLU A 145 19.85 -2.07 -16.06
CA GLU A 145 21.26 -2.08 -15.70
C GLU A 145 21.72 -3.50 -15.33
N ARG A 146 20.94 -4.21 -14.51
CA ARG A 146 21.23 -5.61 -14.14
C ARG A 146 21.27 -6.53 -15.35
N LEU A 147 20.36 -6.35 -16.30
CA LEU A 147 20.34 -7.11 -17.56
C LEU A 147 21.56 -6.82 -18.44
N ILE A 148 21.96 -5.56 -18.55
CA ILE A 148 23.16 -5.18 -19.30
C ILE A 148 24.42 -5.76 -18.63
N GLN A 149 24.57 -5.62 -17.32
CA GLN A 149 25.70 -6.18 -16.57
C GLN A 149 25.78 -7.71 -16.69
N PHE A 150 24.63 -8.38 -16.59
CA PHE A 150 24.56 -9.82 -16.73
C PHE A 150 24.94 -10.26 -18.14
N LYS A 151 24.41 -9.60 -19.18
CA LYS A 151 24.76 -9.87 -20.58
C LYS A 151 26.25 -9.67 -20.82
N ASN A 152 26.83 -8.55 -20.37
CA ASN A 152 28.26 -8.27 -20.55
C ASN A 152 29.17 -9.31 -19.88
N SER A 153 28.78 -9.82 -18.70
CA SER A 153 29.57 -10.82 -17.95
C SER A 153 29.46 -12.25 -18.50
N ASN A 154 28.46 -12.51 -19.35
CA ASN A 154 28.08 -13.87 -19.75
C ASN A 154 27.93 -14.07 -21.26
N ASN A 155 28.15 -13.02 -22.07
CA ASN A 155 28.07 -13.11 -23.52
C ASN A 155 29.23 -13.95 -24.10
N GLY A 156 28.94 -14.72 -25.15
CA GLY A 156 29.96 -15.47 -25.90
C GLY A 156 30.58 -16.67 -25.15
N LYS A 157 29.97 -17.15 -24.06
CA LYS A 157 30.45 -18.38 -23.39
C LYS A 157 30.15 -19.59 -24.27
N THR A 158 31.21 -20.27 -24.70
CA THR A 158 31.15 -21.54 -25.42
C THR A 158 31.48 -22.70 -24.49
N PHE A 159 30.81 -23.83 -24.67
CA PHE A 159 31.07 -25.05 -23.92
C PHE A 159 31.56 -26.14 -24.87
N THR A 160 32.61 -26.83 -24.46
CA THR A 160 33.17 -27.99 -25.16
C THR A 160 33.17 -29.19 -24.23
N PHE A 161 32.90 -30.37 -24.75
CA PHE A 161 32.80 -31.60 -23.97
C PHE A 161 33.79 -32.63 -24.46
N THR A 162 34.41 -33.36 -23.54
CA THR A 162 35.27 -34.49 -23.86
C THR A 162 34.44 -35.71 -24.30
N ILE A 163 35.07 -36.66 -24.98
CA ILE A 163 34.41 -37.92 -25.39
C ILE A 163 33.82 -38.66 -24.17
N GLN A 164 34.52 -38.65 -23.04
CA GLN A 164 34.02 -39.26 -21.80
C GLN A 164 32.75 -38.59 -21.28
N GLU A 165 32.67 -37.26 -21.38
CA GLU A 165 31.49 -36.48 -20.98
C GLU A 165 30.31 -36.69 -21.93
N ILE A 166 30.58 -36.79 -23.24
CA ILE A 166 29.57 -37.12 -24.26
C ILE A 166 29.00 -38.51 -23.99
N ASN A 167 29.86 -39.50 -23.74
CA ASN A 167 29.44 -40.86 -23.43
C ASN A 167 28.63 -40.91 -22.12
N PHE A 168 28.98 -40.11 -21.12
CA PHE A 168 28.20 -40.01 -19.88
C PHE A 168 26.77 -39.51 -20.14
N ILE A 169 26.61 -38.45 -20.94
CA ILE A 169 25.29 -37.89 -21.28
C ILE A 169 24.45 -38.92 -22.04
N GLN A 170 25.05 -39.59 -23.03
CA GLN A 170 24.38 -40.61 -23.85
C GLN A 170 24.00 -41.86 -23.03
N ALA A 171 24.89 -42.35 -22.17
CA ALA A 171 24.66 -43.55 -21.35
C ALA A 171 23.53 -43.36 -20.33
N ASN A 172 23.25 -42.12 -19.92
CA ASN A 172 22.17 -41.79 -19.01
C ASN A 172 20.85 -41.40 -19.72
N ASN A 173 20.73 -41.63 -21.03
CA ASN A 173 19.55 -41.29 -21.83
C ASN A 173 19.15 -39.81 -21.75
N ILE A 174 20.12 -38.91 -21.58
CA ILE A 174 19.88 -37.46 -21.59
C ILE A 174 19.85 -36.99 -23.04
N ASP A 175 18.82 -36.21 -23.40
CA ASP A 175 18.72 -35.60 -24.74
C ASP A 175 19.74 -34.46 -24.90
N GLY A 176 20.96 -34.82 -25.31
CA GLY A 176 22.05 -33.88 -25.55
C GLY A 176 21.92 -33.07 -26.84
N SER A 177 20.82 -33.16 -27.59
CA SER A 177 20.64 -32.45 -28.87
C SER A 177 20.82 -30.93 -28.77
N LEU A 178 20.53 -30.35 -27.59
CA LEU A 178 20.75 -28.93 -27.29
C LEU A 178 22.19 -28.58 -26.89
N ILE A 179 22.99 -29.57 -26.50
CA ILE A 179 24.40 -29.39 -26.12
C ILE A 179 25.29 -29.33 -27.37
N PHE A 180 24.90 -30.09 -28.40
CA PHE A 180 25.69 -30.30 -29.62
C PHE A 180 25.31 -29.37 -30.80
N LYS A 181 24.45 -28.36 -30.59
CA LYS A 181 24.16 -27.35 -31.62
C LYS A 181 25.32 -26.37 -31.76
N GLU A 182 25.77 -26.14 -33.00
CA GLU A 182 26.89 -25.25 -33.34
C GLU A 182 26.63 -23.79 -32.97
N GLU A 183 25.37 -23.37 -32.87
CA GLU A 183 24.96 -22.05 -32.38
C GLU A 183 24.26 -22.18 -31.01
N ASN A 184 25.06 -22.29 -29.94
CA ASN A 184 24.58 -22.18 -28.56
C ASN A 184 24.22 -20.72 -28.18
N SER A 185 23.40 -20.06 -29.01
CA SER A 185 22.87 -18.73 -28.68
C SER A 185 21.72 -18.85 -27.69
N PHE A 186 22.03 -18.72 -26.39
CA PHE A 186 21.00 -18.71 -25.36
C PHE A 186 20.35 -17.33 -25.28
N ASN A 187 19.02 -17.27 -25.43
CA ASN A 187 18.30 -16.02 -25.25
C ASN A 187 18.00 -15.77 -23.77
N ILE A 188 18.79 -14.88 -23.16
CA ILE A 188 18.63 -14.45 -21.76
C ILE A 188 17.23 -13.87 -21.51
N GLU A 189 16.57 -13.32 -22.53
CA GLU A 189 15.27 -12.63 -22.43
C GLU A 189 14.07 -13.60 -22.35
N LYS A 190 14.26 -14.90 -22.60
CA LYS A 190 13.19 -15.91 -22.52
C LYS A 190 13.64 -17.14 -21.76
N ARG A 191 12.76 -17.62 -20.89
CA ARG A 191 12.90 -18.92 -20.24
C ARG A 191 12.67 -20.00 -21.29
N ASP A 192 13.63 -20.92 -21.44
CA ASP A 192 13.53 -22.06 -22.36
C ASP A 192 13.29 -23.34 -21.54
N PRO A 193 12.06 -23.91 -21.58
CA PRO A 193 11.71 -25.12 -20.84
C PRO A 193 12.58 -26.33 -21.20
N ASP A 194 13.10 -26.41 -22.43
CA ASP A 194 13.86 -27.57 -22.88
C ASP A 194 15.27 -27.55 -22.27
N PHE A 195 15.88 -26.37 -22.11
CA PHE A 195 17.13 -26.21 -21.37
C PHE A 195 16.96 -26.49 -19.87
N GLU A 196 15.87 -26.04 -19.25
CA GLU A 196 15.61 -26.35 -17.83
C GLU A 196 15.46 -27.85 -17.60
N LYS A 197 14.72 -28.52 -18.49
CA LYS A 197 14.56 -29.97 -18.45
C LYS A 197 15.89 -30.69 -18.63
N LEU A 198 16.73 -30.24 -19.56
CA LEU A 198 18.07 -30.79 -19.77
C LEU A 198 18.94 -30.65 -18.52
N ILE A 199 19.03 -29.45 -17.94
CA ILE A 199 19.80 -29.20 -16.71
C ILE A 199 19.29 -30.03 -15.55
N TYR A 200 17.96 -30.15 -15.42
CA TYR A 200 17.34 -31.02 -14.41
C TYR A 200 17.71 -32.49 -14.60
N GLN A 201 17.67 -33.00 -15.84
CA GLN A 201 18.07 -34.38 -16.16
C GLN A 201 19.55 -34.64 -15.83
N ILE A 202 20.45 -33.69 -16.16
CA ILE A 202 21.87 -33.80 -15.80
C ILE A 202 22.02 -33.84 -14.26
N LYS A 203 21.38 -32.93 -13.54
CA LYS A 203 21.46 -32.87 -12.06
C LYS A 203 20.85 -34.09 -11.36
N ALA A 204 19.98 -34.84 -12.03
CA ALA A 204 19.36 -36.06 -11.52
C ALA A 204 20.22 -37.32 -11.70
N THR A 205 21.32 -37.26 -12.45
CA THR A 205 22.24 -38.39 -12.65
C THR A 205 23.33 -38.40 -11.60
N ASP A 206 23.74 -39.57 -11.11
CA ASP A 206 24.80 -39.64 -10.11
C ASP A 206 26.16 -39.24 -10.69
N SER A 207 27.00 -38.59 -9.88
CA SER A 207 28.40 -38.25 -10.22
C SER A 207 28.61 -37.27 -11.38
N TRP A 208 27.58 -36.59 -11.89
CA TRP A 208 27.71 -35.59 -12.96
C TRP A 208 28.73 -34.47 -12.63
N GLU A 209 28.86 -34.13 -11.34
CA GLU A 209 29.77 -33.10 -10.81
C GLU A 209 31.26 -33.43 -11.01
N LYS A 210 31.59 -34.72 -11.20
CA LYS A 210 32.97 -35.17 -11.44
C LYS A 210 33.49 -34.79 -12.82
N TYR A 211 32.59 -34.41 -13.73
CA TYR A 211 32.90 -34.04 -15.11
C TYR A 211 33.03 -32.51 -15.24
N PRO A 212 34.25 -31.97 -15.39
CA PRO A 212 34.49 -30.53 -15.25
C PRO A 212 33.74 -29.65 -16.25
N ASN A 213 33.54 -30.09 -17.50
CA ASN A 213 32.85 -29.27 -18.50
C ASN A 213 31.33 -29.34 -18.34
N ILE A 214 30.80 -30.51 -17.93
CA ILE A 214 29.40 -30.66 -17.51
C ILE A 214 29.12 -29.76 -16.30
N PHE A 215 30.02 -29.77 -15.31
CA PHE A 215 29.89 -28.92 -14.13
C PHE A 215 29.85 -27.43 -14.48
N LYS A 216 30.77 -26.97 -15.34
CA LYS A 216 30.80 -25.58 -15.82
C LYS A 216 29.53 -25.21 -16.59
N TYR A 217 29.04 -26.11 -17.44
CA TYR A 217 27.80 -25.92 -18.20
C TYR A 217 26.61 -25.75 -17.26
N VAL A 218 26.37 -26.72 -16.37
CA VAL A 218 25.25 -26.67 -15.42
C VAL A 218 25.32 -25.44 -14.53
N SER A 219 26.49 -25.10 -13.99
CA SER A 219 26.68 -23.92 -13.15
C SER A 219 26.35 -22.62 -13.88
N PHE A 220 26.69 -22.53 -15.17
CA PHE A 220 26.36 -21.37 -16.00
C PHE A 220 24.84 -21.23 -16.21
N PHE A 221 24.15 -22.33 -16.54
CA PHE A 221 22.70 -22.29 -16.73
C PHE A 221 21.95 -22.05 -15.41
N ASP A 222 22.39 -22.62 -14.29
CA ASP A 222 21.85 -22.30 -12.96
C ASP A 222 21.98 -20.78 -12.67
N THR A 223 23.11 -20.17 -13.04
CA THR A 223 23.32 -18.73 -12.93
C THR A 223 22.34 -17.93 -13.80
N ILE A 224 22.10 -18.38 -15.04
CA ILE A 224 21.12 -17.75 -15.93
C ILE A 224 19.70 -17.90 -15.39
N PHE A 225 19.29 -19.09 -14.94
CA PHE A 225 17.95 -19.32 -14.42
C PHE A 225 17.66 -18.50 -13.17
N SER A 226 18.64 -18.39 -12.26
CA SER A 226 18.53 -17.51 -11.09
C SER A 226 18.33 -16.05 -11.50
N PHE A 227 19.15 -15.57 -12.44
CA PHE A 227 19.03 -14.21 -12.95
C PHE A 227 17.67 -13.96 -13.64
N GLN A 228 17.22 -14.88 -14.50
CA GLN A 228 15.92 -14.79 -15.16
C GLN A 228 14.79 -14.70 -14.14
N LYS A 229 14.82 -15.55 -13.11
CA LYS A 229 13.82 -15.53 -12.03
C LYS A 229 13.76 -14.17 -11.34
N GLU A 230 14.92 -13.61 -10.97
CA GLU A 230 15.00 -12.29 -10.33
C GLU A 230 14.47 -11.16 -11.23
N ILE A 231 14.74 -11.22 -12.55
CA ILE A 231 14.18 -10.27 -13.51
C ILE A 231 12.66 -10.42 -13.62
N PHE A 232 12.13 -11.64 -13.68
CA PHE A 232 10.68 -11.88 -13.73
C PHE A 232 9.97 -11.36 -12.47
N GLU A 233 10.55 -11.61 -11.29
CA GLU A 233 10.03 -11.08 -10.02
C GLU A 233 10.04 -9.53 -10.01
N GLY A 234 11.11 -8.92 -10.53
CA GLY A 234 11.20 -7.46 -10.70
C GLY A 234 10.14 -6.89 -11.66
N ILE A 235 9.91 -7.56 -12.80
CA ILE A 235 8.86 -7.20 -13.76
C ILE A 235 7.47 -7.33 -13.14
N GLU A 236 7.21 -8.39 -12.38
CA GLU A 236 5.93 -8.59 -11.69
C GLU A 236 5.69 -7.50 -10.63
N TYR A 237 6.73 -7.15 -9.87
CA TYR A 237 6.69 -6.03 -8.94
C TYR A 237 6.36 -4.71 -9.66
N GLY A 238 7.05 -4.40 -10.76
CA GLY A 238 6.77 -3.21 -11.58
C GLY A 238 5.35 -3.19 -12.14
N LYS A 239 4.82 -4.32 -12.64
CA LYS A 239 3.42 -4.45 -13.08
C LYS A 239 2.44 -4.15 -11.95
N ASN A 240 2.72 -4.64 -10.73
CA ASN A 240 1.89 -4.36 -9.57
C ASN A 240 1.93 -2.88 -9.17
N MET A 241 3.09 -2.21 -9.27
CA MET A 241 3.19 -0.76 -9.06
C MET A 241 2.34 0.01 -10.07
N VAL A 242 2.41 -0.34 -11.37
CA VAL A 242 1.58 0.27 -12.43
C VAL A 242 0.09 0.11 -12.13
N LYS A 243 -0.33 -1.10 -11.69
CA LYS A 243 -1.72 -1.34 -11.29
C LYS A 243 -2.17 -0.41 -10.15
N GLN A 244 -1.36 -0.30 -9.09
CA GLN A 244 -1.69 0.54 -7.94
C GLN A 244 -1.65 2.05 -8.26
N LEU A 245 -0.74 2.48 -9.14
CA LEU A 245 -0.71 3.83 -9.71
C LEU A 245 -2.00 4.16 -10.47
N ASN A 246 -2.47 3.24 -11.31
CA ASN A 246 -3.73 3.41 -12.04
C ASN A 246 -4.93 3.53 -11.09
N GLU A 247 -4.96 2.78 -10.00
CA GLU A 247 -5.99 2.93 -8.96
C GLU A 247 -5.90 4.29 -8.24
N LEU A 248 -4.69 4.77 -7.94
CA LEU A 248 -4.47 6.10 -7.37
C LEU A 248 -4.95 7.21 -8.33
N LEU A 249 -4.64 7.10 -9.62
CA LEU A 249 -5.09 8.04 -10.66
C LEU A 249 -6.62 8.09 -10.75
N ARG A 250 -7.30 6.94 -10.73
CA ARG A 250 -8.78 6.86 -10.69
C ARG A 250 -9.35 7.52 -9.43
N LYS A 251 -8.69 7.38 -8.28
CA LYS A 251 -9.08 8.07 -7.04
C LYS A 251 -8.86 9.58 -7.15
N PHE A 252 -7.74 10.01 -7.70
CA PHE A 252 -7.40 11.41 -7.93
C PHE A 252 -8.46 12.14 -8.76
N GLN A 253 -8.99 11.51 -9.81
CA GLN A 253 -10.08 12.07 -10.63
C GLN A 253 -11.33 12.45 -9.80
N LYS A 254 -11.58 11.78 -8.67
CA LYS A 254 -12.70 12.09 -7.76
C LYS A 254 -12.44 13.31 -6.87
N TYR A 255 -11.20 13.77 -6.77
CA TYR A 255 -10.75 14.82 -5.85
C TYR A 255 -10.17 16.03 -6.59
N ASN A 256 -10.66 16.32 -7.80
CA ASN A 256 -10.23 17.41 -8.67
C ASN A 256 -10.89 18.77 -8.34
N LYS A 257 -11.62 18.87 -7.23
CA LYS A 257 -12.30 20.10 -6.79
C LYS A 257 -11.42 20.90 -5.84
N GLN A 258 -11.72 22.19 -5.72
CA GLN A 258 -11.18 23.01 -4.65
C GLN A 258 -11.50 22.40 -3.28
N SER A 259 -10.59 22.58 -2.34
CA SER A 259 -10.69 22.05 -0.99
C SER A 259 -10.82 23.19 0.02
N PHE A 260 -11.71 23.00 0.99
CA PHE A 260 -12.00 23.96 2.04
C PHE A 260 -11.75 23.33 3.40
N ALA A 261 -11.03 24.01 4.29
CA ALA A 261 -10.86 23.57 5.68
C ALA A 261 -12.09 23.95 6.51
N VAL A 262 -12.65 22.95 7.21
CA VAL A 262 -13.82 23.09 8.08
C VAL A 262 -13.34 23.47 9.49
N ILE A 263 -13.00 24.75 9.70
CA ILE A 263 -12.40 25.23 10.96
C ILE A 263 -13.30 24.99 12.18
N SER A 264 -14.63 25.11 12.00
CA SER A 264 -15.62 24.82 13.05
C SER A 264 -15.56 23.38 13.59
N ASP A 265 -14.99 22.45 12.81
CA ASP A 265 -14.98 21.02 13.10
C ASP A 265 -13.59 20.50 13.43
N VAL A 266 -12.68 21.39 13.83
CA VAL A 266 -11.38 20.99 14.39
C VAL A 266 -11.62 20.09 15.59
N LYS A 267 -11.10 18.87 15.52
CA LYS A 267 -11.32 17.87 16.56
C LYS A 267 -10.18 16.90 16.70
N THR A 268 -10.12 16.24 17.85
CA THR A 268 -9.24 15.09 18.04
C THR A 268 -9.93 13.82 17.57
N VAL A 269 -9.26 13.02 16.76
CA VAL A 269 -9.74 11.72 16.29
C VAL A 269 -8.81 10.60 16.74
N SER A 270 -9.40 9.45 17.07
CA SER A 270 -8.61 8.22 17.24
C SER A 270 -7.93 7.85 15.93
N LYS A 271 -6.66 7.46 15.99
CA LYS A 271 -5.91 6.98 14.83
C LYS A 271 -6.48 5.69 14.24
N LEU A 272 -7.31 4.96 14.99
CA LEU A 272 -8.06 3.80 14.50
C LEU A 272 -9.11 4.19 13.45
N LYS A 273 -9.57 5.45 13.45
CA LYS A 273 -10.51 5.97 12.45
C LYS A 273 -9.83 6.40 11.14
N VAL A 274 -8.50 6.43 11.10
CA VAL A 274 -7.76 6.75 9.88
C VAL A 274 -7.79 5.53 8.96
N ALA A 275 -8.17 5.74 7.71
CA ALA A 275 -8.23 4.68 6.71
C ALA A 275 -6.87 3.99 6.55
N LYS A 276 -6.90 2.68 6.26
CA LYS A 276 -5.70 1.87 6.05
C LYS A 276 -4.77 2.53 5.03
N LEU A 277 -3.49 2.61 5.40
CA LEU A 277 -2.44 3.22 4.60
C LEU A 277 -1.77 2.16 3.73
N SER A 278 -1.40 2.53 2.52
CA SER A 278 -0.45 1.79 1.69
C SER A 278 0.53 2.77 1.06
N HIS A 279 1.53 2.25 0.35
CA HIS A 279 2.44 3.08 -0.42
C HIS A 279 1.72 4.00 -1.43
N PHE A 280 0.57 3.58 -1.94
CA PHE A 280 -0.18 4.30 -2.98
C PHE A 280 -1.43 5.03 -2.46
N THR A 281 -1.71 5.01 -1.14
CA THR A 281 -2.85 5.78 -0.61
C THR A 281 -2.53 7.27 -0.49
N ILE A 282 -3.50 8.13 -0.80
CA ILE A 282 -3.42 9.58 -0.54
C ILE A 282 -3.20 9.84 0.97
N SER A 283 -4.00 9.16 1.80
CA SER A 283 -3.90 9.19 3.25
C SER A 283 -2.48 8.81 3.68
N GLY A 284 -1.85 9.64 4.51
CA GLY A 284 -0.52 9.40 5.09
C GLY A 284 0.66 9.69 4.17
N ASN A 285 0.47 9.81 2.85
CA ASN A 285 1.55 10.09 1.89
C ASN A 285 1.40 11.44 1.18
N THR A 286 0.31 12.17 1.43
CA THR A 286 0.04 13.50 0.87
C THR A 286 0.14 14.57 1.95
N TYR A 287 0.56 15.77 1.58
CA TYR A 287 0.73 16.91 2.47
C TYR A 287 0.13 18.16 1.83
N ILE A 288 -0.45 19.05 2.63
CA ILE A 288 -0.76 20.41 2.19
C ILE A 288 0.50 21.26 2.16
N SER A 289 0.48 22.39 1.44
CA SER A 289 1.60 23.33 1.48
C SER A 289 1.75 23.97 2.87
N ASN A 290 2.98 24.43 3.17
CA ASN A 290 3.24 25.20 4.39
C ASN A 290 2.37 26.48 4.43
N LYS A 291 2.12 27.12 3.28
CA LYS A 291 1.24 28.29 3.17
C LYS A 291 -0.19 27.95 3.61
N ALA A 292 -0.76 26.87 3.10
CA ALA A 292 -2.09 26.41 3.49
C ALA A 292 -2.15 26.00 4.97
N LEU A 293 -1.11 25.33 5.48
CA LEU A 293 -1.04 24.94 6.89
C LEU A 293 -0.99 26.15 7.83
N THR A 294 -0.18 27.16 7.50
CA THR A 294 -0.12 28.41 8.26
C THR A 294 -1.48 29.11 8.26
N LYS A 295 -2.12 29.24 7.08
CA LYS A 295 -3.45 29.83 6.94
C LYS A 295 -4.48 29.12 7.83
N ILE A 296 -4.50 27.79 7.82
CA ILE A 296 -5.37 27.00 8.70
C ILE A 296 -5.11 27.33 10.16
N LYS A 297 -3.84 27.32 10.59
CA LYS A 297 -3.50 27.54 12.00
C LYS A 297 -3.92 28.93 12.49
N GLU A 298 -3.69 29.97 11.70
CA GLU A 298 -4.10 31.34 12.01
C GLU A 298 -5.61 31.43 12.20
N GLU A 299 -6.38 30.82 11.29
CA GLU A 299 -7.85 30.85 11.37
C GLU A 299 -8.39 30.00 12.53
N VAL A 300 -7.74 28.90 12.89
CA VAL A 300 -8.09 28.15 14.12
C VAL A 300 -7.86 29.01 15.36
N ILE A 301 -6.75 29.74 15.45
CA ILE A 301 -6.46 30.60 16.61
C ILE A 301 -7.52 31.69 16.76
N LYS A 302 -7.91 32.35 15.66
CA LYS A 302 -8.98 33.37 15.64
C LYS A 302 -10.35 32.88 16.11
N THR A 303 -10.59 31.56 16.15
CA THR A 303 -11.85 31.02 16.68
C THR A 303 -11.84 30.81 18.20
N ILE A 304 -10.68 30.93 18.83
CA ILE A 304 -10.47 30.71 20.27
C ILE A 304 -10.29 32.05 21.01
N GLU A 305 -9.70 33.03 20.32
CA GLU A 305 -9.52 34.42 20.78
C GLU A 305 -10.80 35.26 20.59
#